data_AF-A0A1E5JPV6-F1
#
_entry.id   AF-A0A1E5JPV6-F1
#
_cell.length_a   1.000
_cell.length_b   1.000
_cell.length_c   1.000
_cell.angle_alpha   90.00
_cell.angle_beta   90.00
_cell.angle_gamma   90.00
#
_symmetry.space_group_name_H-M   'P 1'
#
loop_
_entity.id
_entity.type
_entity.pdbx_description
1 polymer ?
#
loop_
_entity_poly.entity_id
_entity_poly.type
_entity_poly.pdbx_seq_one_letter_code
_entity_poly.pdbx_strand_id
1 'polypeptide(L)'
;MKQNVSHLPRDLSRMVSWSLTRLGKAIAEVYGEETYERIEQIRLSMQDTIGSESFVLRNALFSLQAELSKLDRNQLYQIAHGFSLIMELINACESAYRIFRINQREDKKSTLTGLRVFIMY
;
A
#
# COMPACT_ATOMS: atom_id res chain seq x y z
N MET A 1 -8.63 -6.20 -1.77
CA MET A 1 -7.91 -4.94 -1.52
C MET A 1 -7.82 -4.06 -2.76
N LYS A 2 -8.72 -3.09 -2.91
CA LYS A 2 -8.61 -2.02 -3.93
C LYS A 2 -8.09 -0.76 -3.26
N GLN A 3 -6.89 -0.31 -3.62
CA GLN A 3 -6.37 0.99 -3.18
C GLN A 3 -6.75 2.09 -4.19
N ASN A 4 -7.16 3.25 -3.67
CA ASN A 4 -7.32 4.47 -4.45
C ASN A 4 -5.95 5.17 -4.59
N VAL A 5 -5.23 4.84 -5.66
CA VAL A 5 -3.84 5.27 -5.93
C VAL A 5 -3.75 6.13 -7.20
N SER A 6 -4.78 6.93 -7.46
CA SER A 6 -4.89 7.83 -8.64
C SER A 6 -3.71 8.81 -8.77
N HIS A 7 -3.00 9.12 -7.69
CA HIS A 7 -1.85 10.01 -7.67
C HIS A 7 -0.49 9.30 -7.87
N LEU A 8 -0.46 7.96 -7.85
CA LEU A 8 0.79 7.21 -8.06
C LEU A 8 1.04 6.96 -9.55
N PRO A 9 2.31 6.89 -9.98
CA PRO A 9 2.65 6.38 -11.30
C PRO A 9 2.01 5.00 -11.53
N ARG A 10 1.48 4.79 -12.74
CA ARG A 10 0.68 3.60 -13.10
C ARG A 10 1.38 2.29 -12.75
N ASP A 11 2.69 2.21 -12.97
CA ASP A 11 3.48 1.00 -12.70
C ASP A 11 3.56 0.66 -11.21
N LEU A 12 3.78 1.68 -10.36
CA LEU A 12 3.78 1.53 -8.90
C LEU A 12 2.38 1.13 -8.40
N SER A 13 1.35 1.83 -8.86
CA SER A 13 -0.06 1.55 -8.52
C SER A 13 -0.44 0.10 -8.84
N ARG A 14 -0.04 -0.39 -10.02
CA ARG A 14 -0.29 -1.78 -10.44
C ARG A 14 0.44 -2.79 -9.55
N MET A 15 1.70 -2.52 -9.22
CA MET A 15 2.51 -3.40 -8.37
C MET A 15 1.92 -3.49 -6.96
N VAL A 16 1.60 -2.36 -6.35
CA VAL A 16 0.95 -2.31 -5.03
C VAL A 16 -0.39 -3.06 -5.04
N SER A 17 -1.25 -2.80 -6.05
CA SER A 17 -2.55 -3.45 -6.15
C SER A 17 -2.44 -4.98 -6.30
N TRP A 18 -1.52 -5.46 -7.14
CA TRP A 18 -1.29 -6.90 -7.32
C TRP A 18 -0.79 -7.55 -6.02
N SER A 19 0.20 -6.94 -5.39
CA SER A 19 0.81 -7.45 -4.15
C SER A 19 -0.20 -7.51 -3.01
N LEU A 20 -0.98 -6.45 -2.79
CA LEU A 20 -2.00 -6.42 -1.75
C LEU A 20 -3.18 -7.36 -2.03
N THR A 21 -3.51 -7.60 -3.31
CA THR A 21 -4.51 -8.62 -3.67
C THR A 21 -4.05 -10.02 -3.28
N ARG A 22 -2.75 -10.32 -3.43
CA ARG A 22 -2.17 -11.59 -3.00
C ARG A 22 -2.11 -11.71 -1.48
N LEU A 23 -1.71 -10.64 -0.79
CA LEU A 23 -1.72 -10.61 0.67
C LEU A 23 -3.13 -10.82 1.24
N GLY A 24 -4.15 -10.18 0.68
CA GLY A 24 -5.54 -10.38 1.12
C GLY A 24 -5.99 -11.84 1.08
N LYS A 25 -5.64 -12.56 -0.01
CA LYS A 25 -5.91 -14.00 -0.11
C LYS A 25 -5.18 -14.82 0.96
N ALA A 26 -3.92 -14.49 1.22
CA ALA A 26 -3.14 -15.18 2.25
C ALA A 26 -3.69 -14.92 3.66
N ILE A 27 -4.13 -13.69 3.95
CA ILE A 27 -4.79 -13.35 5.22
C ILE A 27 -6.08 -14.17 5.38
N ALA A 28 -6.92 -14.23 4.34
CA ALA A 28 -8.15 -15.03 4.37
C ALA A 28 -7.87 -16.53 4.59
N GLU A 29 -6.82 -17.07 3.97
CA GLU A 29 -6.42 -18.47 4.13
C GLU A 29 -5.87 -18.79 5.53
N VAL A 30 -5.07 -17.89 6.11
CA VAL A 30 -4.36 -18.13 7.38
C VAL A 30 -5.19 -17.74 8.60
N TYR A 31 -5.93 -16.63 8.54
CA TYR A 31 -6.71 -16.10 9.66
C TYR A 31 -8.23 -16.21 9.47
N GLY A 32 -8.69 -16.64 8.30
CA GLY A 32 -10.11 -16.75 7.96
C GLY A 32 -10.69 -15.50 7.31
N GLU A 33 -11.81 -15.68 6.62
CA GLU A 33 -12.49 -14.62 5.86
C GLU A 33 -12.95 -13.47 6.77
N GLU A 34 -13.47 -13.75 7.98
CA GLU A 34 -13.94 -12.71 8.91
C GLU A 34 -12.83 -11.72 9.27
N THR A 35 -11.61 -12.22 9.55
CA THR A 35 -10.47 -11.38 9.88
C THR A 35 -10.02 -10.56 8.68
N TYR A 36 -9.99 -11.16 7.48
CA TYR A 36 -9.68 -10.44 6.25
C TYR A 36 -10.70 -9.32 5.98
N GLU A 37 -11.99 -9.63 6.04
CA GLU A 37 -13.07 -8.67 5.86
C GLU A 37 -12.95 -7.51 6.84
N ARG A 38 -12.69 -7.80 8.13
CA ARG A 38 -12.52 -6.77 9.15
C ARG A 38 -11.35 -5.85 8.84
N ILE A 39 -10.19 -6.39 8.46
CA ILE A 39 -9.02 -5.59 8.06
C ILE A 39 -9.38 -4.69 6.87
N GLU A 40 -10.07 -5.22 5.86
CA GLU A 40 -10.44 -4.45 4.67
C GLU A 40 -11.47 -3.36 4.98
N GLN A 41 -12.45 -3.64 5.85
CA GLN A 41 -13.43 -2.63 6.29
C GLN A 41 -12.76 -1.50 7.07
N ILE A 42 -11.85 -1.81 7.99
CA ILE A 42 -11.07 -0.80 8.72
C ILE A 42 -10.23 0.01 7.73
N ARG A 43 -9.59 -0.64 6.75
CA ARG A 43 -8.76 0.04 5.75
C ARG A 43 -9.58 1.01 4.89
N LEU A 44 -10.75 0.59 4.42
CA LEU A 44 -11.64 1.42 3.60
C LEU A 44 -12.21 2.59 4.39
N SER A 45 -12.69 2.36 5.62
CA SER A 45 -13.24 3.42 6.45
C SER A 45 -12.19 4.49 6.78
N MET A 46 -10.96 4.10 7.09
CA MET A 46 -9.86 5.05 7.34
C MET A 46 -9.43 5.78 6.07
N GLN A 47 -9.45 5.10 4.91
CA GLN A 47 -9.17 5.74 3.63
C GLN A 47 -10.16 6.89 3.33
N ASP A 48 -11.44 6.71 3.64
CA ASP A 48 -12.47 7.73 3.44
C ASP A 48 -12.31 8.95 4.36
N THR A 49 -11.52 8.84 5.43
CA THR A 49 -11.22 9.98 6.33
C THR A 49 -10.07 10.87 5.86
N ILE A 50 -9.33 10.49 4.81
CA ILE A 50 -8.18 11.27 4.34
C ILE A 50 -8.65 12.63 3.82
N GLY A 51 -8.13 13.71 4.41
CA GLY A 51 -8.51 15.09 4.06
C GLY A 51 -9.87 15.54 4.62
N SER A 52 -10.51 14.71 5.46
CA SER A 52 -11.74 15.09 6.18
C SER A 52 -11.46 16.10 7.31
N GLU A 53 -12.51 16.76 7.78
CA GLU A 53 -12.43 17.65 8.93
C GLU A 53 -12.03 16.89 10.21
N SER A 54 -11.28 17.57 11.09
CA SER A 54 -10.76 16.98 12.34
C SER A 54 -11.85 16.32 13.20
N PHE A 55 -13.07 16.90 13.21
CA PHE A 55 -14.21 16.32 13.93
C PHE A 55 -14.65 14.96 13.35
N VAL A 56 -14.70 14.83 12.03
CA VAL A 56 -15.06 13.59 11.33
C VAL A 56 -14.03 12.50 11.61
N LEU A 57 -12.74 12.84 11.47
CA LEU A 57 -11.64 11.92 11.78
C LEU A 57 -11.69 11.45 13.24
N ARG A 58 -11.90 12.38 14.18
CA ARG A 58 -11.99 12.07 15.61
C ARG A 58 -13.12 11.06 15.88
N ASN A 59 -14.29 11.27 15.31
CA ASN A 59 -15.43 10.37 15.50
C ASN A 59 -15.15 8.97 14.91
N ALA A 60 -14.57 8.92 13.71
CA ALA A 60 -14.18 7.65 13.09
C ALA A 60 -13.18 6.85 13.95
N LEU A 61 -12.18 7.54 14.53
CA LEU A 61 -11.19 6.93 15.42
C LEU A 61 -11.82 6.44 16.74
N PHE A 62 -12.72 7.22 17.35
CA PHE A 62 -13.42 6.81 18.56
C PHE A 62 -14.30 5.57 18.33
N SER A 63 -15.04 5.55 17.21
CA SER A 63 -15.85 4.39 16.82
C SER A 63 -14.98 3.16 16.61
N LEU A 64 -13.88 3.29 15.86
CA LEU A 64 -12.95 2.18 15.63
C LEU A 64 -12.34 1.67 16.94
N GLN A 65 -11.93 2.56 17.85
CA GLN A 65 -11.41 2.16 19.15
C GLN A 65 -12.44 1.36 19.96
N ALA A 66 -13.71 1.79 19.96
CA ALA A 66 -14.79 1.12 20.67
C ALA A 66 -15.16 -0.25 20.05
N GLU A 67 -14.93 -0.44 18.76
CA GLU A 67 -15.06 -1.74 18.09
C GLU A 67 -13.90 -2.67 18.46
N LEU A 68 -12.66 -2.18 18.35
CA LEU A 68 -11.46 -2.94 18.67
C LEU A 68 -11.40 -3.37 20.14
N SER A 69 -11.92 -2.56 21.07
CA SER A 69 -11.92 -2.88 22.50
C SER A 69 -12.78 -4.09 22.88
N LYS A 70 -13.68 -4.52 21.99
CA LYS A 70 -14.54 -5.71 22.17
C LYS A 70 -13.87 -7.00 21.72
N LEU A 71 -12.72 -6.92 21.05
CA LEU A 71 -12.03 -8.05 20.47
C LEU A 71 -11.08 -8.70 21.46
N ASP A 72 -10.88 -10.00 21.31
CA ASP A 72 -9.87 -10.70 22.07
C ASP A 72 -8.45 -10.37 21.58
N ARG A 73 -7.45 -10.77 22.37
CA ARG A 73 -6.04 -10.50 22.08
C ARG A 73 -5.56 -11.13 20.77
N ASN A 74 -6.07 -12.30 20.41
CA ASN A 74 -5.67 -12.99 19.19
C ASN A 74 -6.25 -12.26 17.95
N GLN A 75 -7.51 -11.85 17.99
CA GLN A 75 -8.13 -11.04 16.95
C GLN A 75 -7.40 -9.70 16.75
N LEU A 76 -7.09 -9.01 17.86
CA LEU A 76 -6.31 -7.77 17.83
C LEU A 76 -4.91 -7.98 17.22
N TYR A 77 -4.24 -9.07 17.59
CA TYR A 77 -2.94 -9.43 17.03
C TYR A 77 -3.02 -9.67 15.53
N GLN A 78 -4.01 -10.44 15.06
CA GLN A 78 -4.19 -10.73 13.63
C GLN A 78 -4.45 -9.46 12.82
N ILE A 79 -5.28 -8.54 13.33
CA ILE A 79 -5.54 -7.24 12.69
C ILE A 79 -4.26 -6.42 12.61
N ALA A 80 -3.54 -6.27 13.74
CA ALA A 80 -2.30 -5.50 13.78
C ALA A 80 -1.25 -6.06 12.81
N HIS A 81 -1.07 -7.38 12.82
CA HIS A 81 -0.14 -8.07 11.93
C HIS A 81 -0.52 -7.89 10.45
N GLY A 82 -1.81 -7.99 10.12
CA GLY A 82 -2.31 -7.71 8.77
C GLY A 82 -1.95 -6.31 8.29
N PHE A 83 -2.16 -5.28 9.13
CA PHE A 83 -1.77 -3.90 8.78
C PHE A 83 -0.25 -3.70 8.68
N SER A 84 0.54 -4.35 9.53
CA SER A 84 2.00 -4.35 9.41
C SER A 84 2.45 -4.90 8.05
N LEU A 85 1.94 -6.06 7.65
CA LEU A 85 2.28 -6.66 6.35
C LEU A 85 1.83 -5.79 5.16
N ILE A 86 0.66 -5.15 5.25
CA ILE A 86 0.20 -4.19 4.23
C ILE A 86 1.22 -3.06 4.08
N MET A 87 1.66 -2.47 5.19
CA MET A 87 2.61 -1.34 5.19
C MET A 87 3.98 -1.76 4.64
N GLU A 88 4.51 -2.90 5.09
CA GLU A 88 5.78 -3.46 4.61
C GLU A 88 5.74 -3.72 3.10
N LEU A 89 4.65 -4.27 2.59
CA LEU A 89 4.51 -4.59 1.17
C LEU A 89 4.42 -3.33 0.30
N ILE A 90 3.73 -2.29 0.78
CA ILE A 90 3.69 -0.98 0.11
C ILE A 90 5.11 -0.39 0.07
N ASN A 91 5.80 -0.35 1.20
CA ASN A 91 7.17 0.19 1.29
C ASN A 91 8.16 -0.57 0.40
N ALA A 92 8.01 -1.89 0.28
CA ALA A 92 8.82 -2.72 -0.62
C ALA A 92 8.55 -2.38 -2.10
N CYS A 93 7.27 -2.22 -2.47
CA CYS A 93 6.87 -1.80 -3.82
C CYS A 93 7.44 -0.41 -4.16
N GLU A 94 7.34 0.55 -3.25
CA GLU A 94 7.88 1.90 -3.46
C GLU A 94 9.41 1.90 -3.61
N SER A 95 10.10 1.12 -2.77
CA SER A 95 11.54 0.93 -2.82
C SER A 95 12.00 0.35 -4.17
N ALA A 96 11.34 -0.72 -4.62
CA ALA A 96 11.62 -1.34 -5.91
C ALA A 96 11.37 -0.38 -7.09
N TYR A 97 10.26 0.36 -7.04
CA TYR A 97 9.93 1.34 -8.06
C TYR A 97 10.94 2.50 -8.10
N ARG A 98 11.41 2.96 -6.93
CA ARG A 98 12.43 4.01 -6.84
C ARG A 98 13.74 3.58 -7.53
N ILE A 99 14.21 2.36 -7.25
CA ILE A 99 15.41 1.80 -7.88
C ILE A 99 15.22 1.71 -9.40
N PHE A 100 14.09 1.15 -9.85
CA PHE A 100 13.76 1.06 -11.27
C PHE A 100 13.78 2.42 -11.99
N ARG A 101 13.29 3.48 -11.33
CA ARG A 101 13.29 4.85 -11.90
C ARG A 101 14.66 5.50 -11.92
N ILE A 102 15.55 5.18 -10.98
CA ILE A 102 16.93 5.67 -10.98
C ILE A 102 17.68 5.04 -12.17
N ASN A 103 17.62 3.71 -12.31
CA ASN A 103 18.31 3.00 -13.39
C ASN A 103 17.88 3.50 -14.78
N GLN A 104 16.57 3.71 -15.00
CA GLN A 104 16.08 4.29 -16.25
C GLN A 104 16.62 5.70 -16.56
N ARG A 105 16.94 6.51 -15.53
CA ARG A 105 17.52 7.84 -15.73
C ARG A 105 19.01 7.73 -16.08
N GLU A 106 19.71 6.77 -15.52
CA GLU A 106 21.12 6.50 -15.82
C GLU A 106 21.29 5.94 -17.23
N ASP A 107 20.44 5.00 -17.66
CA ASP A 107 20.44 4.47 -19.02
C ASP A 107 20.15 5.55 -20.08
N LYS A 108 19.28 6.51 -19.77
CA LYS A 108 19.04 7.66 -20.66
C LYS A 108 20.24 8.60 -20.76
N LYS A 109 21.04 8.74 -19.69
CA LYS A 109 22.28 9.54 -19.71
C LYS A 109 23.37 8.86 -20.53
N SER A 110 23.55 7.55 -20.39
CA SER A 110 24.55 6.78 -21.14
C SER A 110 24.25 6.71 -22.65
N THR A 111 22.96 6.69 -23.02
CA THR A 111 22.55 6.72 -24.44
C THR A 111 22.79 8.10 -25.09
N LEU A 112 22.64 9.19 -24.33
CA LEU A 112 22.89 10.56 -24.84
C LEU A 112 24.38 10.90 -24.97
N THR A 113 25.27 10.28 -24.19
CA THR A 113 26.73 10.36 -24.40
C THR A 113 27.19 9.51 -25.57
N GLY A 114 26.52 8.39 -25.87
CA GLY A 114 26.79 7.57 -27.07
C GLY A 114 26.44 8.26 -28.40
N LEU A 115 25.42 9.13 -28.42
CA LEU A 115 25.02 9.90 -29.60
C LEU A 115 25.89 11.14 -29.87
N ARG A 116 26.70 11.60 -28.90
CA ARG A 116 27.68 12.68 -29.13
C ARG A 116 28.98 12.20 -29.78
N VAL A 117 29.25 10.89 -29.79
CA VAL A 117 30.45 10.33 -30.44
C VAL A 117 30.21 10.06 -31.94
N PHE A 118 28.95 10.01 -32.40
CA PHE A 118 28.60 9.71 -33.80
C PHE A 118 28.41 10.93 -34.71
N ILE A 119 28.63 12.17 -34.22
CA ILE A 119 28.61 13.40 -35.04
C ILE A 119 30.00 14.07 -35.05
N MET A 120 31.06 13.27 -35.02
CA MET A 120 32.45 13.73 -35.14
C MET A 120 33.32 12.81 -36.01
N TYR A 121 32.74 12.25 -37.06
CA TYR A 121 33.45 11.73 -38.22
C TYR A 121 32.71 12.10 -39.50
#